data_AF-A0A0C1IR16-F1
#
_entry.id   AF-A0A0C1IR16-F1
#
_cell.length_a   1.000
_cell.length_b   1.000
_cell.length_c   1.000
_cell.angle_alpha   90.00
_cell.angle_beta   90.00
_cell.angle_gamma   90.00
#
_symmetry.space_group_name_H-M   'P 1'
#
loop_
_entity.id
_entity.type
_entity.pdbx_description
1 polymer ?
#
loop_
_entity_poly.entity_id
_entity_poly.type
_entity_poly.pdbx_seq_one_letter_code
_entity_poly.pdbx_strand_id
1 'polypeptide(L)'
;MLSSCENKKESIVNRQQAIKEEMEQVRASYFKTTDSLESVKATDTSSAKHHEIAEKLVSAEKNKNVVLIPLQKEFDSLDVELKKY
;
A
#
# COMPACT_ATOMS: atom_id res chain seq x y z
N MET A 1 29.60 11.88 19.17
CA MET A 1 28.97 12.20 17.87
C MET A 1 28.66 10.94 17.04
N LEU A 2 29.54 9.93 16.98
CA LEU A 2 29.32 8.68 16.22
C LEU A 2 28.03 7.92 16.63
N SER A 3 27.75 7.79 17.93
CA SER A 3 26.53 7.09 18.41
C SER A 3 25.23 7.76 17.96
N SER A 4 25.23 9.08 17.73
CA SER A 4 24.04 9.79 17.26
C SER A 4 23.77 9.55 15.76
N CYS A 5 24.81 9.28 14.97
CA CYS A 5 24.67 8.91 13.56
C CYS A 5 24.19 7.47 13.41
N GLU A 6 24.73 6.55 14.21
CA GLU A 6 24.33 5.13 14.23
C GLU A 6 22.86 4.96 14.64
N ASN A 7 22.43 5.61 15.73
CA ASN A 7 21.03 5.55 16.18
C ASN A 7 20.06 6.09 15.13
N LYS A 8 20.45 7.14 14.39
CA LYS A 8 19.58 7.73 13.36
C LYS A 8 19.53 6.86 12.11
N LYS A 9 20.64 6.24 11.70
CA LYS A 9 20.68 5.24 10.63
C LYS A 9 19.76 4.06 10.94
N GLU A 10 19.86 3.52 12.15
CA GLU A 10 19.00 2.40 12.61
C GLU A 10 17.52 2.79 12.59
N SER A 11 17.18 3.98 13.09
CA SER A 11 15.80 4.48 13.08
C SER A 11 15.23 4.60 11.66
N ILE A 12 16.03 5.06 10.69
CA ILE A 12 15.62 5.16 9.28
C ILE A 12 15.35 3.76 8.71
N VAL A 13 16.25 2.80 8.93
CA VAL A 13 16.10 1.41 8.46
C VAL A 13 14.86 0.75 9.07
N ASN A 14 14.63 0.94 10.37
CA ASN A 14 13.44 0.41 11.05
C ASN A 14 12.15 0.99 10.48
N ARG A 15 12.11 2.30 10.18
CA ARG A 15 10.93 2.92 9.55
C ARG A 15 10.72 2.42 8.13
N GLN A 16 11.79 2.25 7.34
CA GLN A 16 11.69 1.66 6.00
C GLN A 16 11.13 0.24 6.02
N GLN A 17 11.51 -0.57 6.99
CA GLN A 17 10.96 -1.92 7.17
C GLN A 17 9.46 -1.87 7.52
N ALA A 18 9.06 -1.01 8.46
CA ALA A 18 7.65 -0.82 8.81
C ALA A 18 6.81 -0.37 7.60
N ILE A 19 7.32 0.57 6.80
CA ILE A 19 6.63 1.02 5.58
C ILE A 19 6.43 -0.13 4.58
N LYS A 20 7.43 -1.00 4.39
CA LYS A 20 7.28 -2.18 3.51
C LYS A 20 6.17 -3.10 3.98
N GLU A 21 6.11 -3.38 5.28
CA GLU A 21 5.07 -4.21 5.89
C GLU A 21 3.68 -3.58 5.76
N GLU A 22 3.55 -2.27 6.01
CA GLU A 22 2.31 -1.52 5.81
C GLU A 22 1.85 -1.58 4.34
N MET A 23 2.77 -1.36 3.38
CA MET A 23 2.45 -1.45 1.96
C MET A 23 2.02 -2.86 1.54
N GLU A 24 2.63 -3.91 2.08
CA GLU A 24 2.24 -5.29 1.82
C GLU A 24 0.84 -5.59 2.35
N GLN A 25 0.52 -5.16 3.57
CA GLN A 25 -0.82 -5.32 4.16
C GLN A 25 -1.90 -4.61 3.35
N VAL A 26 -1.62 -3.41 2.84
CA VAL A 26 -2.54 -2.65 1.98
C VAL A 26 -2.77 -3.38 0.66
N ARG A 27 -1.70 -3.90 0.03
CA ARG A 27 -1.82 -4.68 -1.21
C ARG A 27 -2.60 -5.98 -1.00
N ALA A 28 -2.32 -6.71 0.08
CA ALA A 28 -3.04 -7.95 0.42
C ALA A 28 -4.54 -7.69 0.64
N SER A 29 -4.88 -6.62 1.36
CA SER A 29 -6.27 -6.22 1.60
C SER A 29 -6.99 -5.83 0.31
N TYR A 30 -6.30 -5.12 -0.58
CA TYR A 30 -6.82 -4.77 -1.91
C TYR A 30 -7.11 -6.03 -2.73
N PHE A 31 -6.13 -6.91 -2.91
CA PHE A 31 -6.30 -8.12 -3.73
C PHE A 31 -7.38 -9.04 -3.19
N LYS A 32 -7.45 -9.25 -1.88
CA LYS A 32 -8.55 -10.00 -1.25
C LYS A 32 -9.92 -9.43 -1.62
N THR A 33 -10.05 -8.11 -1.66
CA THR A 33 -11.30 -7.43 -1.99
C THR A 33 -11.63 -7.57 -3.48
N THR A 34 -10.66 -7.31 -4.36
CA THR A 34 -10.86 -7.38 -5.81
C THR A 34 -11.15 -8.80 -6.27
N ASP A 35 -10.43 -9.80 -5.75
CA ASP A 35 -10.62 -11.21 -6.08
C ASP A 35 -12.03 -11.68 -5.68
N SER A 36 -12.50 -11.25 -4.50
CA SER A 36 -13.86 -11.53 -4.06
C SER A 36 -14.91 -10.88 -4.96
N LEU A 37 -14.69 -9.64 -5.41
CA LEU A 37 -15.61 -8.94 -6.31
C LEU A 37 -15.64 -9.56 -7.71
N GLU A 38 -14.48 -9.97 -8.23
CA GLU A 38 -14.36 -10.65 -9.52
C GLU A 38 -15.03 -12.03 -9.49
N SER A 39 -14.86 -12.79 -8.40
CA SER A 39 -15.55 -14.06 -8.21
C SER A 39 -17.07 -13.91 -8.24
N VAL A 40 -17.63 -12.87 -7.60
CA VAL A 40 -19.08 -12.60 -7.64
C VAL A 40 -19.52 -12.24 -9.06
N LYS A 41 -18.75 -11.37 -9.74
CA LYS A 41 -19.03 -10.95 -11.12
C LYS A 41 -19.06 -12.13 -12.09
N ALA A 42 -18.22 -13.14 -11.89
CA ALA A 42 -18.16 -14.33 -12.74
C ALA A 42 -19.43 -15.20 -12.64
N THR A 43 -20.11 -15.19 -11.49
CA THR A 43 -21.29 -16.02 -11.24
C THR A 43 -22.63 -15.29 -11.44
N ASP A 44 -22.62 -13.96 -11.36
CA ASP A 44 -23.82 -13.13 -11.50
C ASP A 44 -23.92 -12.59 -12.93
N THR A 45 -25.05 -12.77 -13.61
CA THR A 45 -25.27 -12.26 -14.98
C THR A 45 -26.03 -10.93 -15.03
N SER A 46 -26.35 -10.35 -13.87
CA SER A 46 -27.07 -9.09 -13.76
C SER A 46 -26.19 -7.91 -14.13
N SER A 47 -26.61 -7.16 -15.15
CA SER A 47 -25.96 -5.92 -15.57
C SER A 47 -25.88 -4.89 -14.43
N ALA A 48 -26.93 -4.78 -13.60
CA ALA A 48 -26.94 -3.90 -12.44
C ALA A 48 -25.88 -4.31 -11.40
N LYS A 49 -25.71 -5.62 -11.18
CA LYS A 49 -24.67 -6.12 -10.27
C LYS A 49 -23.27 -5.88 -10.81
N HIS A 50 -23.06 -6.07 -12.11
CA HIS A 50 -21.79 -5.80 -12.76
C HIS A 50 -21.38 -4.33 -12.64
N HIS A 51 -22.35 -3.42 -12.77
CA HIS A 51 -22.11 -1.99 -12.58
C HIS A 51 -21.70 -1.67 -11.14
N GLU A 52 -22.43 -2.18 -10.14
CA GLU A 52 -22.10 -2.00 -8.72
C GLU A 52 -20.69 -2.55 -8.39
N ILE A 53 -20.33 -3.70 -8.95
CA ILE A 53 -19.00 -4.28 -8.78
C ILE A 53 -17.92 -3.39 -9.41
N ALA A 54 -18.15 -2.84 -10.59
CA ALA A 54 -17.21 -1.92 -11.23
C ALA A 54 -16.96 -0.67 -10.38
N GLU A 55 -18.00 -0.08 -9.80
CA GLU A 55 -17.86 1.06 -8.87
C GLU A 55 -17.04 0.69 -7.63
N LYS A 56 -17.28 -0.49 -7.07
CA LYS A 56 -16.52 -1.01 -5.91
C LYS A 56 -15.05 -1.24 -6.24
N LEU A 57 -14.72 -1.76 -7.42
CA LEU A 57 -13.34 -1.93 -7.88
C LEU A 57 -12.63 -0.57 -8.02
N VAL A 58 -13.29 0.42 -8.60
CA VAL A 58 -12.75 1.79 -8.71
C VAL A 58 -12.54 2.40 -7.32
N SER A 59 -13.47 2.19 -6.39
CA SER A 59 -13.33 2.66 -5.01
C SER A 59 -12.17 1.98 -4.27
N ALA A 60 -12.03 0.66 -4.42
CA ALA A 60 -10.91 -0.10 -3.87
C ALA A 60 -9.55 0.39 -4.41
N GLU A 61 -9.47 0.68 -5.71
CA GLU A 61 -8.28 1.23 -6.35
C GLU A 61 -7.92 2.62 -5.80
N LYS A 62 -8.92 3.50 -5.65
CA LYS A 62 -8.72 4.82 -5.04
C LYS A 62 -8.23 4.70 -3.60
N ASN A 63 -8.85 3.86 -2.79
CA ASN A 63 -8.49 3.67 -1.38
C ASN A 63 -7.07 3.12 -1.24
N LYS A 64 -6.70 2.13 -2.05
CA LYS A 64 -5.32 1.61 -2.12
C LYS A 64 -4.33 2.73 -2.42
N ASN A 65 -4.60 3.54 -3.44
CA ASN A 65 -3.68 4.59 -3.89
C ASN A 65 -3.55 5.75 -2.89
N VAL A 66 -4.62 6.10 -2.17
CA VAL A 66 -4.59 7.10 -1.09
C VAL A 66 -3.58 6.73 0.00
N VAL A 67 -3.37 5.43 0.25
CA VAL A 67 -2.43 4.95 1.27
C VAL A 67 -1.04 4.65 0.70
N LEU A 68 -0.96 3.95 -0.44
CA LEU A 68 0.33 3.54 -1.01
C LEU A 68 1.18 4.71 -1.51
N ILE A 69 0.57 5.78 -2.03
CA ILE A 69 1.32 6.92 -2.58
C ILE A 69 2.09 7.66 -1.47
N PRO A 70 1.47 8.06 -0.34
CA PRO A 70 2.20 8.63 0.79
C PRO A 70 3.31 7.72 1.33
N LEU A 71 3.03 6.43 1.51
CA LEU A 71 4.01 5.46 2.01
C LEU A 71 5.23 5.35 1.09
N GLN A 72 5.02 5.28 -0.22
CA GLN A 72 6.13 5.26 -1.18
C GLN A 72 6.96 6.55 -1.13
N LYS A 73 6.31 7.71 -1.05
CA LYS A 73 7.01 9.00 -0.92
C LYS A 73 7.84 9.08 0.35
N GLU A 74 7.32 8.58 1.46
CA GLU A 74 8.05 8.51 2.72
C GLU A 74 9.26 7.57 2.59
N PHE A 75 9.07 6.38 2.02
CA PHE A 75 10.14 5.42 1.77
C PHE A 75 11.27 6.04 0.93
N ASP A 76 10.92 6.68 -0.19
CA ASP A 76 11.87 7.33 -1.10
C ASP A 76 12.64 8.46 -0.40
N SER A 77 11.95 9.22 0.47
CA SER A 77 12.57 10.29 1.26
C SER A 77 13.58 9.74 2.27
N LEU A 78 13.23 8.64 2.93
CA LEU A 78 14.12 7.93 3.87
C LEU A 78 15.33 7.33 3.15
N ASP A 79 15.16 6.82 1.92
CA ASP A 79 16.26 6.31 1.09
C ASP A 79 17.27 7.41 0.73
N VAL A 80 16.78 8.62 0.46
CA VAL A 80 17.64 9.80 0.23
C VAL A 80 18.36 10.21 1.51
N GLU A 81 17.69 10.14 2.66
CA GLU A 81 18.31 10.47 3.96
C GLU A 81 19.35 9.44 4.38
N LEU A 82 19.09 8.14 4.15
CA LEU A 82 19.98 7.04 4.50
C LEU A 82 21.33 7.16 3.79
N LYS A 83 21.35 7.67 2.55
CA LYS A 83 22.58 7.91 1.76
C LYS A 83 23.53 8.95 2.37
N LYS A 84 23.11 9.69 3.40
CA LYS A 84 23.94 10.65 4.13
C LYS A 84 24.77 10.01 5.24
N TYR A 85 24.57 8.71 5.50
CA TYR A 85 25.26 7.90 6.51
C TYR A 85 26.15 6.85 5.86
#